data_AF-A0A258XRK6-F1
#
_entry.id   AF-A0A258XRK6-F1
#
_cell.length_a   1.000
_cell.length_b   1.000
_cell.length_c   1.000
_cell.angle_alpha   90.00
_cell.angle_beta   90.00
_cell.angle_gamma   90.00
#
_symmetry.space_group_name_H-M   'P 1'
#
loop_
_entity.id
_entity.type
_entity.pdbx_description
1 polymer ?
#
loop_
_entity_poly.entity_id
_entity_poly.type
_entity_poly.pdbx_seq_one_letter_code
_entity_poly.pdbx_strand_id
1 'polypeptide(L)'
;MATANAPQKGVPQELSGVVIGWKHQDISRNIQLTVQSTVTARPTPDAVDTHHLLMTRNQAMLLAQYLMRLTGQDAPVPRKRGWLQRMFG
;
A
#
# COMPACT_ATOMS: atom_id res chain seq x y z
N MET A 1 -11.10 -10.01 -34.58
CA MET A 1 -12.13 -10.15 -33.53
C MET A 1 -11.43 -9.92 -32.20
N ALA A 2 -11.54 -8.72 -31.63
CA ALA A 2 -10.89 -8.37 -30.36
C ALA A 2 -11.88 -8.67 -29.22
N THR A 3 -11.57 -9.67 -28.40
CA THR A 3 -12.32 -9.96 -27.18
C THR A 3 -11.86 -8.99 -26.09
N ALA A 4 -12.62 -7.91 -25.88
CA ALA A 4 -12.46 -7.06 -24.71
C ALA A 4 -12.88 -7.89 -23.48
N ASN A 5 -11.92 -8.34 -22.68
CA ASN A 5 -12.18 -9.02 -21.43
C ASN A 5 -12.86 -8.03 -20.47
N ALA A 6 -14.17 -8.20 -20.28
CA ALA A 6 -14.90 -7.48 -19.26
C ALA A 6 -14.32 -7.84 -17.87
N PRO A 7 -14.25 -6.89 -16.91
CA PRO A 7 -13.78 -7.18 -15.57
C PRO A 7 -14.69 -8.22 -14.93
N GLN A 8 -14.17 -9.42 -14.68
CA GLN A 8 -14.88 -10.51 -14.05
C GLN A 8 -15.17 -10.15 -12.59
N LYS A 9 -16.37 -9.62 -12.33
CA LYS A 9 -16.92 -9.47 -10.98
C LYS A 9 -17.13 -10.86 -10.37
N GLY A 10 -16.21 -11.32 -9.52
CA GLY A 10 -16.49 -12.48 -8.66
C GLY A 10 -15.29 -13.26 -8.16
N VAL A 11 -14.12 -13.15 -8.79
CA VAL A 11 -12.89 -13.76 -8.26
C VAL A 11 -12.23 -12.78 -7.31
N PRO A 12 -11.84 -13.18 -6.07
CA PRO A 12 -10.95 -12.37 -5.26
C PRO A 12 -9.72 -12.06 -6.11
N GLN A 13 -9.51 -10.80 -6.47
CA GLN A 13 -8.29 -10.41 -7.17
C GLN A 13 -7.16 -10.60 -6.16
N GLU A 14 -6.42 -11.70 -6.32
CA GLU A 14 -5.15 -11.86 -5.65
C GLU A 14 -4.21 -10.79 -6.18
N LEU A 15 -3.54 -10.09 -5.26
CA LEU A 15 -2.48 -9.12 -5.58
C LEU A 15 -1.34 -9.87 -6.28
N SER A 16 -1.44 -10.01 -7.59
CA SER A 16 -0.48 -10.70 -8.43
C SER A 16 0.28 -9.69 -9.30
N GLY A 17 1.56 -9.99 -9.55
CA GLY A 17 2.45 -9.13 -10.34
C GLY A 17 3.30 -8.16 -9.52
N VAL A 18 3.93 -7.23 -10.23
CA VAL A 18 4.87 -6.24 -9.68
C VAL A 18 4.11 -4.95 -9.38
N VAL A 19 4.27 -4.43 -8.16
CA VAL A 19 3.70 -3.14 -7.76
C VAL A 19 4.41 -2.01 -8.52
N ILE A 20 3.64 -1.23 -9.27
CA ILE A 20 4.12 -0.10 -10.07
C ILE A 20 3.74 1.25 -9.48
N GLY A 21 2.74 1.26 -8.60
CA GLY A 21 2.23 2.50 -8.02
C GLY A 21 1.39 2.25 -6.77
N TRP A 22 1.39 3.23 -5.88
CA TRP A 22 0.56 3.22 -4.70
C TRP A 22 0.26 4.65 -4.27
N LYS A 23 -0.94 4.87 -3.76
CA LYS A 23 -1.35 6.15 -3.16
C LYS A 23 -2.30 5.90 -1.99
N HIS A 24 -2.30 6.80 -1.03
CA HIS A 24 -3.23 6.74 0.10
C HIS A 24 -4.11 7.98 0.14
N GLN A 25 -5.30 7.82 0.71
CA GLN A 25 -6.20 8.91 1.06
C GLN A 25 -6.71 8.68 2.49
N ASP A 26 -6.59 9.70 3.32
CA ASP A 26 -7.16 9.70 4.66
C ASP A 26 -8.67 9.95 4.56
N ILE A 27 -9.47 9.04 5.15
CA ILE A 27 -10.93 9.13 5.18
C ILE A 27 -11.39 9.03 6.64
N SER A 28 -11.50 10.20 7.29
CA SER A 28 -11.86 10.30 8.70
C SER A 28 -10.93 9.45 9.59
N ARG A 29 -11.43 8.31 10.11
CA ARG A 29 -10.69 7.36 10.97
C ARG A 29 -10.02 6.22 10.20
N ASN A 30 -10.25 6.15 8.89
CA ASN A 30 -9.76 5.11 7.99
C ASN A 30 -8.75 5.69 7.01
N ILE A 31 -8.03 4.79 6.35
CA ILE A 31 -7.09 5.03 5.27
C ILE A 31 -7.56 4.18 4.09
N GLN A 32 -7.74 4.81 2.95
CA GLN A 32 -7.93 4.13 1.68
C GLN A 32 -6.58 4.05 0.98
N LEU A 33 -6.03 2.85 0.87
CA LEU A 33 -4.81 2.56 0.12
C LEU A 33 -5.21 2.03 -1.26
N THR A 34 -4.71 2.66 -2.32
CA THR A 34 -4.83 2.16 -3.70
C THR A 34 -3.47 1.62 -4.13
N VAL A 35 -3.42 0.36 -4.53
CA VAL A 35 -2.22 -0.32 -5.03
C VAL A 35 -2.45 -0.69 -6.48
N GLN A 36 -1.46 -0.40 -7.33
CA GLN A 36 -1.48 -0.73 -8.75
C GLN A 36 -0.36 -1.72 -9.04
N SER A 37 -0.70 -2.83 -9.69
CA SER A 37 0.23 -3.88 -10.10
C SER A 37 0.10 -4.21 -11.59
N THR A 38 1.14 -4.79 -12.15
CA THR A 38 1.15 -5.35 -13.50
C THR A 38 1.97 -6.62 -13.55
N VAL A 39 1.58 -7.55 -14.41
CA VAL A 39 2.37 -8.74 -14.76
C VAL A 39 3.18 -8.54 -16.05
N THR A 40 2.94 -7.44 -16.77
CA THR A 40 3.56 -7.15 -18.07
C THR A 40 4.66 -6.09 -17.94
N ALA A 41 5.76 -6.28 -18.69
CA ALA A 41 6.90 -5.36 -18.66
C ALA A 41 6.63 -3.99 -19.29
N ARG A 42 5.65 -3.89 -20.19
CA ARG A 42 5.14 -2.63 -20.74
C ARG A 42 3.62 -2.58 -20.54
N PRO A 43 3.17 -2.14 -19.36
CA PRO A 43 1.74 -2.09 -19.07
C PRO A 43 1.05 -1.05 -19.95
N THR A 44 0.00 -1.49 -20.62
CA THR A 44 -1.05 -0.61 -21.13
C THR A 44 -2.05 -0.32 -19.99
N PRO A 45 -2.82 0.78 -20.04
CA PRO A 45 -3.73 1.16 -18.93
C PRO A 45 -4.75 0.07 -18.54
N ASP A 46 -5.15 -0.77 -19.49
CA ASP A 46 -6.05 -1.91 -19.31
C ASP A 46 -5.39 -3.15 -18.69
N ALA A 47 -4.05 -3.21 -18.70
CA ALA A 47 -3.26 -4.30 -18.10
C ALA A 47 -2.80 -4.00 -16.67
N VAL A 48 -3.28 -2.92 -16.06
CA VAL A 48 -2.94 -2.52 -14.68
C VAL A 48 -4.06 -2.94 -13.73
N ASP A 49 -3.74 -3.87 -12.84
CA ASP A 49 -4.64 -4.28 -11.78
C ASP A 49 -4.62 -3.25 -10.66
N THR A 50 -5.80 -2.73 -10.30
CA THR A 50 -5.95 -1.71 -9.25
C THR A 50 -6.74 -2.26 -8.08
N HIS A 51 -6.12 -2.28 -6.91
CA HIS A 51 -6.70 -2.79 -5.68
C HIS A 51 -6.95 -1.65 -4.69
N HIS A 52 -8.16 -1.59 -4.15
CA HIS A 52 -8.56 -0.61 -3.14
C HIS A 52 -8.73 -1.29 -1.79
N LEU A 53 -7.86 -0.94 -0.85
CA LEU A 53 -7.85 -1.46 0.50
C LEU A 53 -8.34 -0.36 1.44
N LEU A 54 -9.51 -0.54 2.05
CA LEU A 54 -9.98 0.31 3.12
C LEU A 54 -9.57 -0.30 4.46
N MET A 55 -8.83 0.44 5.26
CA MET A 55 -8.30 -0.04 6.52
C MET A 55 -8.37 1.05 7.59
N THR A 56 -8.45 0.64 8.86
CA THR A 56 -8.27 1.56 9.99
C THR A 56 -6.80 2.02 10.07
N ARG A 57 -6.54 3.12 10.79
CA ARG A 57 -5.16 3.57 11.07
C ARG A 57 -4.30 2.48 11.74
N ASN A 58 -4.88 1.69 12.64
CA ASN A 58 -4.17 0.59 13.31
C ASN A 58 -3.82 -0.55 12.34
N GLN A 59 -4.72 -0.90 11.44
CA GLN A 59 -4.45 -1.91 10.40
C GLN A 59 -3.37 -1.43 9.42
N ALA A 60 -3.40 -0.15 9.02
CA ALA A 60 -2.34 0.44 8.20
C ALA A 60 -0.98 0.39 8.89
N MET A 61 -0.94 0.68 10.20
CA MET A 61 0.27 0.59 11.00
C MET A 61 0.81 -0.85 11.05
N LEU A 62 -0.06 -1.85 11.22
CA LEU A 62 0.35 -3.27 11.20
C LEU A 62 0.88 -3.68 9.82
N LEU A 63 0.23 -3.25 8.74
CA LEU A 63 0.70 -3.47 7.38
C LEU A 63 2.09 -2.86 7.15
N ALA A 64 2.29 -1.61 7.57
CA ALA A 64 3.59 -0.94 7.46
C ALA A 64 4.68 -1.69 8.23
N GLN A 65 4.41 -2.11 9.47
CA GLN A 65 5.35 -2.90 10.27
C GLN A 65 5.70 -4.24 9.61
N TYR A 66 4.70 -4.93 9.05
CA TYR A 66 4.90 -6.18 8.33
C TYR A 66 5.82 -5.99 7.11
N LEU A 67 5.55 -4.97 6.28
CA LEU A 67 6.36 -4.67 5.11
C LEU A 67 7.80 -4.30 5.48
N MET A 68 8.00 -3.47 6.51
CA MET A 68 9.35 -3.12 6.97
C MET A 68 10.14 -4.36 7.41
N ARG A 69 9.53 -5.22 8.24
CA ARG A 69 10.15 -6.49 8.68
C ARG A 69 10.53 -7.40 7.51
N LEU A 70 9.65 -7.53 6.51
CA LEU A 70 9.95 -8.33 5.31
C LEU A 70 11.16 -7.80 4.53
N THR A 71 11.33 -6.48 4.49
CA THR A 71 12.46 -5.84 3.79
C THR A 71 13.75 -5.81 4.60
N GLY A 72 13.76 -6.37 5.82
CA GLY A 72 14.90 -6.25 6.75
C GLY A 72 15.16 -4.82 7.20
N GLN A 73 14.23 -3.90 6.97
CA GLN A 73 14.29 -2.53 7.45
C GLN A 73 13.72 -2.51 8.87
N ASP A 74 14.54 -2.09 9.84
CA ASP A 74 14.01 -1.79 11.16
C ASP A 74 13.10 -0.57 11.06
N ALA A 75 11.92 -0.66 11.68
CA ALA A 75 11.03 0.48 11.82
C ALA A 75 11.85 1.64 12.38
N PRO A 76 11.88 2.83 11.73
CA PRO A 76 12.59 3.96 12.29
C PRO A 76 11.98 4.22 13.66
N VAL A 77 12.73 3.86 14.71
CA VAL A 77 12.31 4.09 16.09
C VAL A 77 12.05 5.57 16.17
N PRO A 78 10.81 6.03 16.44
CA PRO A 78 10.54 7.45 16.55
C PRO A 78 11.49 7.95 17.63
N ARG A 79 12.49 8.74 17.22
CA ARG A 79 13.45 9.35 18.13
C ARG A 79 12.59 10.15 19.10
N LYS A 80 12.37 9.62 20.30
CA LYS A 80 11.80 10.37 21.41
C LYS A 80 12.75 11.53 21.59
N ARG A 81 12.43 12.68 21.01
CA ARG A 81 13.13 13.95 21.24
C ARG A 81 12.96 14.19 22.73
N GLY A 82 13.98 13.79 23.47
CA GLY A 82 13.91 13.59 24.90
C GLY A 82 13.52 14.89 25.55
N TRP A 83 12.67 14.81 26.56
CA TRP A 83 12.38 15.90 27.48
C TRP A 83 13.66 16.55 28.05
N LEU A 84 14.76 15.78 28.09
CA LEU A 84 16.12 16.20 28.45
C LEU A 84 16.74 17.24 27.49
N GLN A 85 16.33 17.28 26.22
CA GLN A 85 16.78 18.29 25.25
C GLN A 85 16.17 19.68 25.51
N ARG A 86 15.14 19.77 26.38
CA ARG A 86 14.52 21.03 26.81
C ARG A 86 15.10 21.61 28.10
N MET A 87 15.95 20.85 28.81
CA MET A 87 16.59 21.29 30.06
C MET A 87 18.07 21.69 29.90
N PHE A 88 18.70 21.33 28.78
CA PHE A 88 20.10 21.65 28.49
C PHE A 88 20.28 22.37 27.14
N GLY A 89 19.23 23.03 26.67
CA GLY A 89 19.23 23.89 25.48
C GLY A 89 18.42 25.15 25.74
#